data_AF-A0A250XCH3-F1
#
_entry.id   AF-A0A250XCH3-F1
#
_cell.length_a   1.000
_cell.length_b   1.000
_cell.length_c   1.000
_cell.angle_alpha   90.00
_cell.angle_beta   90.00
_cell.angle_gamma   90.00
#
_symmetry.space_group_name_H-M   'P 1'
#
loop_
_entity.id
_entity.type
_entity.pdbx_description
1 polymer ?
#
loop_
_entity_poly.entity_id
_entity_poly.type
_entity_poly.pdbx_seq_one_letter_code
_entity_poly.pdbx_strand_id
1 'polypeptide(L)'
;MTAFLGTNKLSHFNKRMPRSHTQAWCTLLVAVVTIVSAQPQCPRPTITPKVHHLKASVDTVKWGYYWNQNNPKLYVNSGDTVTVEMVTHMAGDYYDGMVKGDPALEGIYHWTDKQAISVRGATGAGDGVHILTGPIYMCGAEEGDILQVDILDLQPRVNPGNGKTYGVNGAARWGYQFRAGFLNNITREISTIYEIITDAQGMPLYAVPDFQFNVGNGPHTSCVPLNGTYPDAMENLTWSNPNSLYLNAYQPCVDGKQHWTGYTYPGVIFNHSIGSKDYSIREMFKVPLNYHIGNIGVAPKYPIPISSIPPGSYGGNMDNRRIGN
;
A
#
# COMPACT_ATOMS: atom_id res chain seq x y z
N MET A 1 -18.40 -30.92 -31.09
CA MET A 1 -17.59 -31.94 -31.80
C MET A 1 -16.12 -31.57 -31.59
N THR A 2 -15.46 -32.22 -30.63
CA THR A 2 -14.45 -33.31 -30.84
C THR A 2 -13.15 -32.73 -31.43
N ALA A 3 -12.09 -32.43 -30.67
CA ALA A 3 -11.18 -33.26 -29.85
C ALA A 3 -10.05 -33.98 -30.63
N PHE A 4 -8.89 -34.03 -29.96
CA PHE A 4 -7.72 -34.92 -30.08
C PHE A 4 -6.58 -34.63 -31.08
N LEU A 5 -5.35 -34.75 -30.55
CA LEU A 5 -4.23 -35.63 -30.94
C LEU A 5 -3.13 -35.52 -29.84
N GLY A 6 -2.33 -36.52 -29.47
CA GLY A 6 -2.08 -37.88 -29.96
C GLY A 6 -1.61 -38.79 -28.82
N THR A 7 -1.83 -40.12 -28.86
CA THR A 7 -1.15 -41.19 -29.61
C THR A 7 -0.14 -41.94 -28.72
N ASN A 8 -0.44 -43.22 -28.45
CA ASN A 8 0.54 -44.28 -28.65
C ASN A 8 -0.15 -45.62 -28.92
N LYS A 9 0.27 -46.24 -30.02
CA LYS A 9 -0.11 -47.56 -30.51
C LYS A 9 0.63 -48.65 -29.72
N LEU A 10 -0.01 -49.81 -29.57
CA LEU A 10 0.51 -51.11 -30.02
C LEU A 10 -0.56 -52.19 -29.76
N SER A 11 -1.01 -52.85 -30.83
CA SER A 11 -1.76 -54.10 -30.75
C SER A 11 -1.33 -55.00 -31.90
N HIS A 12 -1.13 -56.29 -31.61
CA HIS A 12 -1.39 -57.43 -32.50
C HIS A 12 -0.99 -58.74 -31.79
N PHE A 13 -1.96 -59.59 -31.43
CA PHE A 13 -2.29 -60.83 -32.15
C PHE A 13 -3.24 -61.73 -31.31
N ASN A 14 -4.23 -62.28 -32.01
CA ASN A 14 -5.29 -63.17 -31.52
C ASN A 14 -4.76 -64.58 -31.17
N LYS A 15 -5.29 -65.21 -30.10
CA LYS A 15 -5.58 -66.67 -30.05
C LYS A 15 -6.36 -67.10 -28.78
N ARG A 16 -7.55 -67.70 -29.03
CA ARG A 16 -8.26 -68.81 -28.35
C ARG A 16 -8.71 -68.70 -26.87
N MET A 17 -10.04 -68.84 -26.69
CA MET A 17 -10.83 -69.22 -25.50
C MET A 17 -10.46 -70.63 -24.94
N PRO A 18 -11.03 -71.15 -23.82
CA PRO A 18 -11.87 -70.55 -22.75
C PRO A 18 -11.45 -70.96 -21.29
N ARG A 19 -11.98 -70.29 -20.26
CA ARG A 19 -12.67 -70.92 -19.09
C ARG A 19 -12.95 -69.91 -17.96
N SER A 20 -14.16 -70.07 -17.43
CA SER A 20 -14.74 -69.61 -16.16
C SER A 20 -13.82 -68.90 -15.16
N HIS A 21 -14.18 -67.69 -14.74
CA HIS A 21 -14.12 -67.27 -13.33
C HIS A 21 -15.03 -66.06 -13.12
N THR A 22 -15.87 -66.17 -12.09
CA THR A 22 -16.68 -65.13 -11.46
C THR A 22 -15.87 -63.87 -11.18
N GLN A 23 -16.28 -62.72 -11.70
CA GLN A 23 -15.75 -61.41 -11.26
C GLN A 23 -16.85 -60.60 -10.59
N ALA A 24 -16.63 -60.38 -9.30
CA ALA A 24 -17.38 -59.45 -8.47
C ALA A 24 -17.17 -58.02 -8.99
N TRP A 25 -18.27 -57.27 -9.09
CA TRP A 25 -18.24 -55.84 -9.37
C TRP A 25 -17.72 -55.12 -8.13
N CYS A 26 -16.42 -54.84 -8.09
CA CYS A 26 -15.86 -53.88 -7.15
C CYS A 26 -16.19 -52.47 -7.65
N THR A 27 -17.30 -51.92 -7.18
CA THR A 27 -17.62 -50.51 -7.37
C THR A 27 -16.62 -49.68 -6.56
N LEU A 28 -15.61 -49.14 -7.23
CA LEU A 28 -14.68 -48.19 -6.64
C LEU A 28 -15.43 -46.86 -6.44
N LEU A 29 -15.95 -46.64 -5.24
CA LEU A 29 -16.44 -45.33 -4.80
C LEU A 29 -15.24 -44.38 -4.70
N VAL A 30 -14.98 -43.62 -5.77
CA VAL A 30 -14.12 -42.45 -5.70
C VAL A 30 -14.89 -41.39 -4.92
N ALA A 31 -14.64 -41.32 -3.61
CA ALA A 31 -15.06 -40.18 -2.82
C ALA A 31 -14.28 -38.96 -3.33
N VAL A 32 -14.93 -38.13 -4.14
CA VAL A 32 -14.46 -36.76 -4.40
C VAL A 32 -14.59 -36.04 -3.06
N VAL A 33 -13.49 -36.01 -2.29
CA VAL A 33 -13.36 -35.08 -1.18
C VAL A 33 -13.26 -33.71 -1.82
N THR A 34 -14.40 -33.04 -1.98
CA THR A 34 -14.40 -31.59 -2.09
C THR A 34 -13.73 -31.08 -0.83
N ILE A 35 -12.49 -30.62 -0.97
CA ILE A 35 -11.85 -29.81 0.06
C ILE A 35 -12.76 -28.57 0.13
N VAL A 36 -13.67 -28.57 1.10
CA VAL A 36 -14.38 -27.38 1.52
C VAL A 36 -13.27 -26.44 1.96
N SER A 37 -12.94 -25.47 1.09
CA SER A 37 -12.14 -24.31 1.43
C SER A 37 -12.58 -23.87 2.82
N ALA A 38 -11.64 -23.86 3.78
CA ALA A 38 -11.92 -23.40 5.14
C ALA A 38 -12.75 -22.12 5.06
N GLN A 39 -13.97 -22.18 5.59
CA GLN A 39 -14.85 -21.02 5.61
C GLN A 39 -14.09 -19.90 6.34
N PRO A 40 -14.05 -18.68 5.78
CA PRO A 40 -13.26 -17.59 6.33
C PRO A 40 -13.64 -17.35 7.79
N GLN A 41 -12.74 -16.72 8.56
CA GLN A 41 -12.92 -16.34 9.98
C GLN A 41 -14.07 -15.33 10.22
N CYS A 42 -15.06 -15.30 9.34
CA CYS A 42 -16.21 -14.44 9.37
C CYS A 42 -17.02 -14.66 10.63
N PRO A 43 -17.14 -13.63 11.50
CA PRO A 43 -18.02 -13.71 12.64
C PRO A 43 -19.46 -13.85 12.16
N ARG A 44 -20.27 -14.66 12.85
CA ARG A 44 -21.71 -14.72 12.55
C ARG A 44 -22.32 -13.31 12.61
N PRO A 45 -23.18 -12.93 11.65
CA PRO A 45 -23.90 -11.66 11.71
C PRO A 45 -24.67 -11.54 13.03
N THR A 46 -24.56 -10.37 13.67
CA THR A 46 -25.31 -10.05 14.89
C THR A 46 -26.41 -9.04 14.58
N ILE A 47 -27.49 -9.06 15.37
CA ILE A 47 -28.62 -8.13 15.20
C ILE A 47 -28.16 -6.67 15.39
N THR A 48 -27.19 -6.46 16.28
CA THR A 48 -26.58 -5.14 16.51
C THR A 48 -25.26 -5.06 15.75
N PRO A 49 -25.02 -3.99 14.96
CA PRO A 49 -23.74 -3.72 14.34
C PRO A 49 -22.61 -3.63 15.36
N LYS A 50 -21.43 -4.12 14.99
CA LYS A 50 -20.23 -4.06 15.84
C LYS A 50 -19.37 -2.85 15.48
N VAL A 51 -18.64 -2.38 16.48
CA VAL A 51 -17.60 -1.37 16.31
C VAL A 51 -16.25 -2.05 16.43
N HIS A 52 -15.41 -1.87 15.43
CA HIS A 52 -14.06 -2.42 15.35
C HIS A 52 -13.02 -1.31 15.33
N HIS A 53 -11.79 -1.65 15.69
CA HIS A 53 -10.65 -0.75 15.57
C HIS A 53 -9.49 -1.48 14.90
N LEU A 54 -9.12 -1.06 13.69
CA LEU A 54 -7.95 -1.52 12.97
C LEU A 54 -6.81 -0.50 13.12
N LYS A 55 -5.90 -0.79 14.06
CA LYS A 55 -4.71 0.02 14.29
C LYS A 55 -3.71 -0.13 13.14
N ALA A 56 -2.94 0.92 12.90
CA ALA A 56 -1.81 0.86 11.98
C ALA A 56 -0.61 0.25 12.73
N SER A 57 0.03 -0.72 12.10
CA SER A 57 1.21 -1.40 12.63
C SER A 57 1.92 -2.10 11.48
N VAL A 58 3.16 -2.54 11.71
CA VAL A 58 3.90 -3.36 10.74
C VAL A 58 3.11 -4.58 10.26
N ASP A 59 2.25 -5.16 11.11
CA ASP A 59 1.48 -6.36 10.79
C ASP A 59 0.16 -6.07 10.08
N THR A 60 -0.37 -4.85 10.17
CA THR A 60 -1.69 -4.48 9.66
C THR A 60 -1.65 -3.59 8.42
N VAL A 61 -0.47 -3.12 8.03
CA VAL A 61 -0.28 -2.31 6.82
C VAL A 61 0.49 -3.07 5.75
N LYS A 62 0.31 -2.64 4.51
CA LYS A 62 1.20 -2.96 3.39
C LYS A 62 1.67 -1.67 2.75
N TRP A 63 2.78 -1.74 2.03
CA TRP A 63 3.38 -0.56 1.43
C TRP A 63 3.39 -0.66 -0.08
N GLY A 64 2.55 0.13 -0.73
CA GLY A 64 2.68 0.44 -2.14
C GLY A 64 1.83 -0.35 -3.10
N TYR A 65 1.03 -1.33 -2.66
CA TYR A 65 0.28 -2.18 -3.60
C TYR A 65 -1.07 -2.70 -3.09
N TYR A 66 -1.95 -3.00 -4.05
CA TYR A 66 -3.14 -3.82 -3.89
C TYR A 66 -2.88 -5.24 -4.39
N TRP A 67 -3.35 -6.25 -3.66
CA TRP A 67 -3.28 -7.65 -4.10
C TRP A 67 -4.33 -8.49 -3.39
N ASN A 68 -5.08 -9.29 -4.15
CA ASN A 68 -6.22 -10.09 -3.66
C ASN A 68 -5.81 -11.34 -2.89
N GLN A 69 -4.53 -11.76 -2.96
CA GLN A 69 -4.02 -12.90 -2.18
C GLN A 69 -3.53 -12.51 -0.78
N ASN A 70 -3.62 -11.22 -0.42
CA ASN A 70 -3.23 -10.80 0.91
C ASN A 70 -4.20 -11.31 1.98
N ASN A 71 -3.64 -11.86 3.05
CA ASN A 71 -4.42 -12.23 4.23
C ASN A 71 -5.14 -11.01 4.82
N PRO A 72 -6.46 -11.09 5.05
CA PRO A 72 -7.20 -10.06 5.77
C PRO A 72 -6.63 -9.79 7.16
N LYS A 73 -6.74 -8.54 7.60
CA LYS A 73 -6.35 -8.06 8.93
C LYS A 73 -7.54 -7.85 9.86
N LEU A 74 -8.73 -7.79 9.28
CA LEU A 74 -10.01 -7.70 9.98
C LEU A 74 -11.10 -8.35 9.13
N TYR A 75 -12.05 -9.03 9.77
CA TYR A 75 -13.27 -9.54 9.15
C TYR A 75 -14.46 -8.80 9.73
N VAL A 76 -15.31 -8.25 8.87
CA VAL A 76 -16.48 -7.45 9.28
C VAL A 76 -17.73 -7.93 8.56
N ASN A 77 -18.88 -7.71 9.19
CA ASN A 77 -20.18 -7.91 8.52
C ASN A 77 -20.70 -6.57 7.99
N SER A 78 -21.62 -6.64 7.02
CA SER A 78 -22.35 -5.45 6.56
C SER A 78 -23.04 -4.74 7.73
N GLY A 79 -22.93 -3.41 7.76
CA GLY A 79 -23.44 -2.55 8.83
C GLY A 79 -22.45 -2.28 9.97
N ASP A 80 -21.37 -3.07 10.11
CA ASP A 80 -20.33 -2.80 11.12
C ASP A 80 -19.63 -1.46 10.87
N THR A 81 -19.16 -0.82 11.95
CA THR A 81 -18.34 0.39 11.90
C THR A 81 -16.89 0.05 12.22
N VAL A 82 -15.94 0.65 11.49
CA VAL A 82 -14.50 0.43 11.72
C VAL A 82 -13.78 1.77 11.87
N THR A 83 -13.11 1.97 13.01
CA THR A 83 -12.07 2.99 13.13
C THR A 83 -10.80 2.43 12.51
N VAL A 84 -10.24 3.10 11.50
CA VAL A 84 -9.00 2.68 10.82
C VAL A 84 -7.93 3.74 11.05
N GLU A 85 -6.82 3.35 11.67
CA GLU A 85 -5.64 4.21 11.73
C GLU A 85 -4.90 4.16 10.39
N MET A 86 -4.53 5.34 9.89
CA MET A 86 -3.84 5.52 8.61
C MET A 86 -2.52 6.26 8.83
N VAL A 87 -1.53 5.98 7.98
CA VAL A 87 -0.18 6.54 8.09
C VAL A 87 0.23 7.12 6.74
N THR A 88 0.72 8.36 6.73
CA THR A 88 1.31 8.94 5.52
C THR A 88 2.67 8.29 5.24
N HIS A 89 2.92 7.97 3.97
CA HIS A 89 4.19 7.40 3.54
C HIS A 89 5.36 8.40 3.56
N MET A 90 5.07 9.69 3.71
CA MET A 90 6.06 10.76 3.81
C MET A 90 6.53 11.07 5.24
N ALA A 91 6.11 10.32 6.27
CA ALA A 91 6.53 10.61 7.65
C ALA A 91 8.06 10.50 7.87
N GLY A 92 8.77 9.78 7.00
CA GLY A 92 10.24 9.70 7.00
C GLY A 92 10.92 11.03 6.68
N ASP A 93 10.22 11.99 6.05
CA ASP A 93 10.74 13.33 5.77
C ASP A 93 10.93 14.15 7.05
N TYR A 94 10.20 13.85 8.13
CA TYR A 94 10.41 14.46 9.44
C TYR A 94 10.25 13.45 10.57
N TYR A 95 11.20 12.51 10.63
CA TYR A 95 11.20 11.43 11.63
C TYR A 95 11.02 11.93 13.06
N ASP A 96 11.76 12.97 13.49
CA ASP A 96 11.66 13.49 14.86
C ASP A 96 10.28 14.05 15.21
N GLY A 97 9.56 14.63 14.24
CA GLY A 97 8.24 15.21 14.46
C GLY A 97 7.08 14.25 14.25
N MET A 98 7.23 13.30 13.32
CA MET A 98 6.14 12.46 12.84
C MET A 98 6.25 10.99 13.28
N VAL A 99 7.45 10.47 13.51
CA VAL A 99 7.67 9.04 13.76
C VAL A 99 8.17 8.79 15.19
N LYS A 100 9.20 9.51 15.62
CA LYS A 100 9.84 9.31 16.92
C LYS A 100 8.84 9.51 18.06
N GLY A 101 8.81 8.54 18.97
CA GLY A 101 7.89 8.51 20.10
C GLY A 101 6.50 7.95 19.79
N ASP A 102 6.22 7.57 18.55
CA ASP A 102 5.04 6.82 18.14
C ASP A 102 5.40 5.34 17.84
N PRO A 103 5.09 4.39 18.74
CA PRO A 103 5.52 3.00 18.58
C PRO A 103 5.02 2.32 17.28
N ALA A 104 3.85 2.73 16.79
CA ALA A 104 3.31 2.17 15.55
C ALA A 104 4.11 2.65 14.34
N LEU A 105 4.39 3.95 14.26
CA LEU A 105 5.17 4.52 13.17
C LEU A 105 6.63 4.12 13.27
N GLU A 106 7.22 4.05 14.47
CA GLU A 106 8.57 3.51 14.67
C GLU A 106 8.68 2.08 14.14
N GLY A 107 7.69 1.22 14.40
CA GLY A 107 7.65 -0.14 13.87
C GLY A 107 7.51 -0.18 12.34
N ILE A 108 6.66 0.66 11.75
CA ILE A 108 6.44 0.73 10.29
C ILE A 108 7.68 1.29 9.56
N TYR A 109 8.30 2.33 10.12
CA TYR A 109 9.45 3.02 9.54
C TYR A 109 10.79 2.43 9.94
N HIS A 110 10.83 1.42 10.83
CA HIS A 110 12.08 0.81 11.27
C HIS A 110 12.90 0.34 10.06
N TRP A 111 14.07 0.98 9.90
CA TRP A 111 15.00 0.75 8.82
C TRP A 111 16.43 0.95 9.34
N THR A 112 17.04 -0.15 9.76
CA THR A 112 18.46 -0.24 10.12
C THR A 112 19.19 -1.00 9.02
N ASP A 113 19.67 -2.21 9.29
CA ASP A 113 20.24 -3.10 8.27
C ASP A 113 19.15 -3.70 7.36
N LYS A 114 17.93 -3.80 7.88
CA LYS A 114 16.76 -4.31 7.17
C LYS A 114 15.54 -3.43 7.45
N GLN A 115 14.69 -3.32 6.45
CA GLN A 115 13.38 -2.68 6.56
C GLN A 115 12.41 -3.63 7.27
N ALA A 116 11.61 -3.11 8.19
CA ALA A 116 10.51 -3.88 8.78
C ALA A 116 9.47 -4.32 7.73
N ILE A 117 9.19 -3.44 6.76
CA ILE A 117 8.42 -3.74 5.55
C ILE A 117 9.37 -3.64 4.35
N SER A 118 9.85 -4.80 3.89
CA SER A 118 10.84 -4.90 2.81
C SER A 118 10.25 -4.81 1.40
N VAL A 119 8.95 -5.06 1.25
CA VAL A 119 8.24 -4.89 -0.02
C VAL A 119 7.54 -3.53 -0.01
N ARG A 120 8.12 -2.56 -0.70
CA ARG A 120 7.53 -1.23 -0.91
C ARG A 120 7.31 -0.97 -2.40
N GLY A 121 6.07 -1.04 -2.84
CA GLY A 121 5.68 -1.03 -4.25
C GLY A 121 5.17 -2.40 -4.72
N ALA A 122 4.57 -2.45 -5.90
CA ALA A 122 4.05 -3.70 -6.47
C ALA A 122 5.16 -4.72 -6.79
N THR A 123 6.33 -4.24 -7.20
CA THR A 123 7.55 -5.05 -7.38
C THR A 123 8.55 -4.89 -6.22
N GLY A 124 8.21 -4.10 -5.20
CA GLY A 124 9.14 -3.75 -4.12
C GLY A 124 10.21 -2.71 -4.51
N ALA A 125 10.20 -2.22 -5.75
CA ALA A 125 11.17 -1.25 -6.27
C ALA A 125 10.76 0.23 -6.07
N GLY A 126 9.72 0.50 -5.27
CA GLY A 126 9.16 1.84 -5.09
C GLY A 126 8.10 2.23 -6.12
N ASP A 127 7.65 1.29 -6.95
CA ASP A 127 6.56 1.40 -7.94
C ASP A 127 5.18 1.36 -7.27
N GLY A 128 5.02 2.19 -6.25
CA GLY A 128 3.88 2.19 -5.34
C GLY A 128 4.31 2.70 -3.98
N VAL A 129 3.72 3.80 -3.52
CA VAL A 129 4.29 4.56 -2.39
C VAL A 129 3.42 4.60 -1.15
N HIS A 130 2.13 4.29 -1.26
CA HIS A 130 1.18 4.51 -0.17
C HIS A 130 1.23 3.39 0.88
N ILE A 131 1.17 3.76 2.17
CA ILE A 131 0.92 2.80 3.25
C ILE A 131 -0.59 2.55 3.31
N LEU A 132 -1.00 1.29 3.17
CA LEU A 132 -2.40 0.88 3.11
C LEU A 132 -2.71 -0.04 4.31
N THR A 133 -3.53 0.45 5.25
CA THR A 133 -4.01 -0.34 6.39
C THR A 133 -5.09 -1.33 5.91
N GLY A 134 -4.92 -2.62 6.20
CA GLY A 134 -5.83 -3.69 5.79
C GLY A 134 -5.11 -4.89 5.16
N PRO A 135 -5.83 -5.77 4.43
CA PRO A 135 -7.22 -5.62 3.98
C PRO A 135 -8.25 -5.84 5.09
N ILE A 136 -9.40 -5.21 4.95
CA ILE A 136 -10.61 -5.56 5.70
C ILE A 136 -11.44 -6.47 4.79
N TYR A 137 -11.80 -7.67 5.27
CA TYR A 137 -12.62 -8.62 4.54
C TYR A 137 -14.08 -8.42 4.90
N MET A 138 -14.91 -8.14 3.89
CA MET A 138 -16.35 -8.02 4.04
C MET A 138 -17.01 -9.39 3.90
N CYS A 139 -17.59 -9.89 4.99
CA CYS A 139 -18.20 -11.20 5.03
C CYS A 139 -19.46 -11.28 4.16
N GLY A 140 -19.48 -12.27 3.28
CA GLY A 140 -20.58 -12.46 2.32
C GLY A 140 -20.51 -11.57 1.08
N ALA A 141 -19.50 -10.70 0.94
CA ALA A 141 -19.30 -9.96 -0.31
C ALA A 141 -18.77 -10.87 -1.41
N GLU A 142 -19.40 -10.80 -2.58
CA GLU A 142 -19.06 -11.58 -3.77
C GLU A 142 -18.67 -10.67 -4.94
N GLU A 143 -18.05 -11.26 -5.97
CA GLU A 143 -17.73 -10.53 -7.20
C GLU A 143 -19.02 -10.07 -7.89
N GLY A 144 -19.11 -8.77 -8.15
CA GLY A 144 -20.32 -8.14 -8.70
C GLY A 144 -21.11 -7.32 -7.67
N ASP A 145 -20.85 -7.52 -6.37
CA ASP A 145 -21.42 -6.68 -5.33
C ASP A 145 -20.82 -5.27 -5.32
N ILE A 146 -21.56 -4.34 -4.71
CA ILE A 146 -21.09 -2.98 -4.43
C ILE A 146 -20.86 -2.84 -2.94
N LEU A 147 -19.65 -2.42 -2.57
CA LEU A 147 -19.33 -2.05 -1.21
C LEU A 147 -19.59 -0.56 -1.00
N GLN A 148 -20.59 -0.22 -0.19
CA GLN A 148 -20.78 1.14 0.32
C GLN A 148 -19.86 1.35 1.53
N VAL A 149 -19.14 2.47 1.55
CA VAL A 149 -18.31 2.90 2.68
C VAL A 149 -18.69 4.34 3.03
N ASP A 150 -19.33 4.50 4.18
CA ASP A 150 -19.67 5.83 4.71
C ASP A 150 -18.52 6.33 5.59
N ILE A 151 -17.92 7.46 5.20
CA ILE A 151 -16.87 8.12 5.99
C ILE A 151 -17.54 8.96 7.06
N LEU A 152 -17.57 8.46 8.29
CA LEU A 152 -18.29 9.09 9.40
C LEU A 152 -17.51 10.22 10.07
N ASP A 153 -16.19 10.07 10.20
CA ASP A 153 -15.29 11.04 10.82
C ASP A 153 -13.85 10.86 10.33
N LEU A 154 -13.07 11.93 10.37
CA LEU A 154 -11.63 11.93 10.09
C LEU A 154 -10.92 12.83 11.08
N GLN A 155 -9.93 12.26 11.77
CA GLN A 155 -9.12 12.96 12.76
C GLN A 155 -7.63 12.87 12.41
N PRO A 156 -6.86 13.97 12.59
CA PRO A 156 -5.42 13.91 12.47
C PRO A 156 -4.81 13.02 13.55
N ARG A 157 -3.81 12.22 13.18
CA ARG A 157 -3.01 11.45 14.15
C ARG A 157 -2.08 12.39 14.91
N VAL A 158 -2.32 12.55 16.21
CA VAL A 158 -1.42 13.24 17.13
C VAL A 158 -0.26 12.30 17.47
N ASN A 159 0.99 12.76 17.30
CA ASN A 159 2.15 11.99 17.70
C ASN A 159 2.25 11.95 19.24
N PRO A 160 2.16 10.78 19.88
CA PRO A 160 2.20 10.67 21.34
C PRO A 160 3.53 11.09 21.97
N GLY A 161 4.64 11.10 21.21
CA GLY A 161 5.95 11.51 21.69
C GLY A 161 6.12 13.02 21.87
N ASN A 162 5.34 13.83 21.16
CA ASN A 162 5.49 15.29 21.20
C ASN A 162 4.14 16.05 21.30
N GLY A 163 3.00 15.37 21.23
CA GLY A 163 1.67 15.96 21.32
C GLY A 163 1.25 16.79 20.11
N LYS A 164 1.98 16.71 18.99
CA LYS A 164 1.73 17.51 17.79
C LYS A 164 1.31 16.65 16.61
N THR A 165 0.69 17.29 15.63
CA THR A 165 0.45 16.70 14.31
C THR A 165 1.20 17.49 13.25
N TYR A 166 2.00 16.79 12.47
CA TYR A 166 2.67 17.34 11.29
C TYR A 166 2.17 16.66 10.00
N GLY A 167 2.27 17.37 8.89
CA GLY A 167 2.02 16.87 7.54
C GLY A 167 3.16 17.26 6.60
N VAL A 168 3.26 16.59 5.46
CA VAL A 168 4.30 16.82 4.47
C VAL A 168 3.67 17.13 3.13
N ASN A 169 4.19 18.15 2.45
CA ASN A 169 3.92 18.41 1.04
C ASN A 169 5.22 18.27 0.24
N GLY A 170 5.30 17.22 -0.58
CA GLY A 170 6.41 17.01 -1.50
C GLY A 170 6.17 17.65 -2.86
N ALA A 171 6.91 18.70 -3.18
CA ALA A 171 7.03 19.21 -4.55
C ALA A 171 7.98 18.29 -5.33
N ALA A 172 7.50 17.11 -5.72
CA ALA A 172 8.31 16.02 -6.23
C ALA A 172 8.45 16.01 -7.76
N ARG A 173 9.39 15.19 -8.26
CA ARG A 173 9.68 15.00 -9.70
C ARG A 173 8.49 14.49 -10.52
N TRP A 174 7.54 13.79 -9.90
CA TRP A 174 6.31 13.36 -10.57
C TRP A 174 5.24 14.45 -10.68
N GLY A 175 5.44 15.58 -9.99
CA GLY A 175 4.51 16.68 -9.96
C GLY A 175 4.30 17.34 -11.33
N TYR A 176 3.12 17.90 -11.55
CA TYR A 176 2.83 18.66 -12.76
C TYR A 176 3.78 19.85 -12.95
N GLN A 177 4.11 20.55 -11.85
CA GLN A 177 5.07 21.65 -11.83
C GLN A 177 6.45 21.26 -12.37
N PHE A 178 6.87 20.00 -12.15
CA PHE A 178 8.15 19.51 -12.65
C PHE A 178 8.15 19.36 -14.18
N ARG A 179 6.99 19.00 -14.76
CA ARG A 179 6.79 18.91 -16.22
C ARG A 179 6.53 20.27 -16.87
N ALA A 180 5.81 21.14 -16.19
CA ALA A 180 5.47 22.48 -16.66
C ALA A 180 6.71 23.40 -16.72
N GLY A 181 7.75 23.08 -15.95
CA GLY A 181 8.97 23.87 -15.84
C GLY A 181 8.90 24.89 -14.71
N PHE A 182 10.06 25.20 -14.14
CA PHE A 182 10.21 26.18 -13.08
C PHE A 182 10.55 27.55 -13.69
N LEU A 183 10.09 28.65 -13.08
CA LEU A 183 10.32 30.02 -13.57
C LEU A 183 11.81 30.36 -13.79
N ASN A 184 12.70 29.78 -12.98
CA ASN A 184 14.15 29.96 -13.08
C ASN A 184 14.87 28.81 -13.80
N ASN A 185 14.14 27.88 -14.41
CA ASN A 185 14.65 26.65 -15.04
C ASN A 185 15.48 25.73 -14.13
N ILE A 186 15.47 25.94 -12.81
CA ILE A 186 16.17 25.09 -11.85
C ILE A 186 15.19 24.07 -11.30
N THR A 187 15.33 22.81 -11.75
CA THR A 187 14.59 21.68 -11.20
C THR A 187 15.04 21.39 -9.77
N ARG A 188 14.08 21.11 -8.90
CA ARG A 188 14.32 20.78 -7.49
C ARG A 188 13.14 20.03 -6.94
N GLU A 189 13.41 19.18 -5.96
CA GLU A 189 12.40 18.54 -5.14
C GLU A 189 12.46 19.14 -3.74
N ILE A 190 11.33 19.66 -3.28
CA ILE A 190 11.23 20.34 -1.98
C ILE A 190 10.22 19.59 -1.14
N SER A 191 10.61 19.24 0.08
CA SER A 191 9.69 18.76 1.11
C SER A 191 9.35 19.94 2.01
N THR A 192 8.05 20.22 2.18
CA THR A 192 7.55 21.26 3.07
C THR A 192 6.78 20.62 4.21
N ILE A 193 7.23 20.86 5.44
CA ILE A 193 6.60 20.37 6.66
C ILE A 193 5.56 21.40 7.13
N TYR A 194 4.37 20.92 7.46
CA TYR A 194 3.28 21.70 8.02
C TYR A 194 2.95 21.22 9.43
N GLU A 195 2.75 22.15 10.37
CA GLU A 195 2.18 21.86 11.68
C GLU A 195 0.68 22.14 11.65
N ILE A 196 -0.14 21.23 12.18
CA ILE A 196 -1.55 21.51 12.45
C ILE A 196 -1.65 22.25 13.77
N ILE A 197 -2.21 23.46 13.73
CA ILE A 197 -2.48 24.27 14.91
C ILE A 197 -3.85 23.90 15.48
N THR A 198 -3.88 23.67 16.78
CA THR A 198 -5.10 23.36 17.54
C THR A 198 -5.48 24.51 18.47
N ASP A 199 -6.74 24.55 18.90
CA ASP A 199 -7.18 25.42 19.99
C ASP A 199 -6.80 24.86 21.39
N ALA A 200 -7.23 25.55 22.44
CA ALA A 200 -6.98 25.14 23.83
C ALA A 200 -7.67 23.81 24.21
N GLN A 201 -8.63 23.35 23.43
CA GLN A 201 -9.36 22.09 23.61
C GLN A 201 -8.76 20.98 22.74
N GLY A 202 -7.74 21.27 21.94
CA GLY A 202 -7.11 20.31 21.03
C GLY A 202 -7.82 20.17 19.68
N MET A 203 -8.80 21.02 19.37
CA MET A 203 -9.51 20.97 18.08
C MET A 203 -8.62 21.55 16.96
N PRO A 204 -8.43 20.83 15.84
CA PRO A 204 -7.67 21.34 14.70
C PRO A 204 -8.31 22.57 14.05
N LEU A 205 -7.52 23.63 13.83
CA LEU A 205 -8.00 24.89 13.24
C LEU A 205 -7.51 25.10 11.81
N TYR A 206 -6.20 25.08 11.61
CA TYR A 206 -5.52 25.32 10.35
C TYR A 206 -4.12 24.70 10.37
N ALA A 207 -3.50 24.55 9.21
CA ALA A 207 -2.10 24.17 9.11
C ALA A 207 -1.23 25.40 8.81
N VAL A 208 0.00 25.42 9.33
CA VAL A 208 1.01 26.42 9.00
C VAL A 208 2.28 25.73 8.52
N PRO A 209 3.00 26.28 7.52
CA PRO A 209 4.34 25.81 7.20
C PRO A 209 5.26 25.97 8.41
N ASP A 210 6.08 24.96 8.70
CA ASP A 210 7.11 24.99 9.74
C ASP A 210 8.50 25.19 9.13
N PHE A 211 8.92 24.27 8.26
CA PHE A 211 10.16 24.38 7.50
C PHE A 211 10.08 23.61 6.18
N GLN A 212 11.02 23.91 5.28
CA GLN A 212 11.22 23.15 4.06
C GLN A 212 12.68 22.74 3.88
N PHE A 213 12.94 21.75 3.04
CA PHE A 213 14.28 21.33 2.69
C PHE A 213 14.32 20.71 1.29
N ASN A 214 15.52 20.69 0.69
CA ASN A 214 15.75 20.06 -0.61
C ASN A 214 16.00 18.56 -0.44
N VAL A 215 15.28 17.75 -1.20
CA VAL A 215 15.32 16.27 -1.15
C VAL A 215 16.42 15.69 -2.06
N GLY A 216 16.99 16.51 -2.95
CA GLY A 216 17.89 16.07 -4.03
C GLY A 216 19.19 15.37 -3.58
N ASN A 217 19.62 15.55 -2.33
CA ASN A 217 20.79 14.87 -1.75
C ASN A 217 20.41 14.21 -0.42
N GLY A 218 19.75 13.06 -0.52
CA GLY A 218 19.18 12.34 0.62
C GLY A 218 20.20 11.50 1.40
N PRO A 219 19.70 10.68 2.35
CA PRO A 219 20.56 9.89 3.23
C PRO A 219 21.17 8.68 2.51
N HIS A 220 22.13 8.05 3.18
CA HIS A 220 22.59 6.71 2.83
C HIS A 220 21.85 5.69 3.71
N THR A 221 21.43 4.56 3.12
CA THR A 221 20.85 3.43 3.85
C THR A 221 21.57 2.14 3.50
N SER A 222 21.35 1.09 4.29
CA SER A 222 21.64 -0.28 3.86
C SER A 222 20.85 -0.61 2.58
N CYS A 223 21.41 -1.48 1.75
CA CYS A 223 20.78 -1.82 0.47
C CYS A 223 19.41 -2.47 0.65
N VAL A 224 18.45 -2.00 -0.15
CA VAL A 224 17.14 -2.60 -0.28
C VAL A 224 17.28 -3.95 -1.01
N PRO A 225 16.67 -5.03 -0.50
CA PRO A 225 16.72 -6.32 -1.17
C PRO A 225 16.14 -6.24 -2.58
N LEU A 226 16.85 -6.81 -3.57
CA LEU A 226 16.29 -7.02 -4.92
C LEU A 226 15.08 -7.98 -4.92
N ASN A 227 14.91 -8.76 -3.84
CA ASN A 227 13.87 -9.79 -3.70
C ASN A 227 12.51 -9.26 -3.21
N GLY A 228 12.26 -7.95 -3.28
CA GLY A 228 10.93 -7.38 -3.02
C GLY A 228 9.89 -7.71 -4.10
N THR A 229 10.30 -8.40 -5.17
CA THR A 229 9.51 -8.65 -6.36
C THR A 229 8.47 -9.74 -6.10
N TYR A 230 7.20 -9.38 -6.21
CA TYR A 230 6.20 -10.38 -6.58
C TYR A 230 6.45 -10.75 -8.05
N PRO A 231 6.69 -12.04 -8.37
CA PRO A 231 7.25 -12.48 -9.66
C PRO A 231 6.54 -12.04 -10.93
N ASP A 232 5.33 -11.49 -10.82
CA ASP A 232 4.49 -11.17 -11.98
C ASP A 232 3.77 -9.82 -11.85
N ALA A 233 4.19 -8.90 -10.97
CA ALA A 233 3.57 -7.56 -10.89
C ALA A 233 3.47 -6.92 -12.29
N MET A 234 2.31 -6.35 -12.65
CA MET A 234 1.93 -6.02 -14.04
C MET A 234 3.05 -5.42 -14.89
N GLU A 235 3.75 -6.25 -15.68
CA GLU A 235 4.79 -5.82 -16.64
C GLU A 235 4.23 -4.85 -17.70
N ASN A 236 2.92 -4.93 -17.96
CA ASN A 236 2.24 -4.21 -19.04
C ASN A 236 1.29 -3.12 -18.57
N LEU A 237 1.26 -2.77 -17.27
CA LEU A 237 0.79 -1.44 -16.86
C LEU A 237 1.92 -0.43 -17.18
N THR A 238 2.22 -0.31 -18.46
CA THR A 238 2.85 0.91 -18.97
C THR A 238 1.77 1.97 -18.87
N TRP A 239 1.73 2.71 -17.74
CA TRP A 239 1.13 4.02 -17.82
C TRP A 239 1.92 4.74 -18.91
N SER A 240 1.30 4.93 -20.07
CA SER A 240 1.88 5.56 -21.25
C SER A 240 2.04 7.06 -21.02
N ASN A 241 2.78 7.42 -19.98
CA ASN A 241 3.59 8.61 -20.02
C ASN A 241 4.98 8.16 -20.45
N PRO A 242 5.37 8.41 -21.71
CA PRO A 242 6.74 8.20 -22.17
C PRO A 242 7.79 8.97 -21.34
N ASN A 243 7.37 9.90 -20.47
CA ASN A 243 8.20 10.60 -19.46
C ASN A 243 8.03 10.02 -18.03
N SER A 244 7.74 8.73 -17.91
CA SER A 244 7.42 7.98 -16.68
C SER A 244 7.92 8.63 -15.38
N LEU A 245 6.99 9.01 -14.52
CA LEU A 245 7.24 9.89 -13.39
C LEU A 245 7.60 9.15 -12.10
N TYR A 246 7.52 7.82 -12.11
CA TYR A 246 8.14 6.92 -11.14
C TYR A 246 9.01 5.88 -11.88
N LEU A 247 9.61 6.23 -13.02
CA LEU A 247 10.69 5.41 -13.56
C LEU A 247 11.82 5.44 -12.52
N ASN A 248 12.00 4.29 -11.87
CA ASN A 248 13.13 3.88 -11.05
C ASN A 248 14.39 4.65 -11.47
N ALA A 249 14.70 5.75 -10.78
CA ALA A 249 16.09 6.13 -10.67
C ALA A 249 16.70 5.06 -9.78
N TYR A 250 17.13 3.98 -10.43
CA TYR A 250 17.79 2.87 -9.80
C TYR A 250 18.98 3.45 -9.03
N GLN A 251 18.92 3.37 -7.71
CA GLN A 251 20.05 3.74 -6.87
C GLN A 251 20.90 2.49 -6.69
N PRO A 252 22.12 2.45 -7.25
CA PRO A 252 22.95 1.25 -7.15
C PRO A 252 23.32 0.98 -5.69
N CYS A 253 23.25 -0.29 -5.30
CA CYS A 253 23.89 -0.77 -4.09
C CYS A 253 25.40 -0.83 -4.31
N VAL A 254 26.15 0.06 -3.66
CA VAL A 254 27.61 0.12 -3.71
C VAL A 254 28.14 -0.10 -2.30
N ASP A 255 28.97 -1.12 -2.13
CA ASP A 255 29.57 -1.50 -0.84
C ASP A 255 28.54 -1.65 0.31
N GLY A 256 27.39 -2.26 0.00
CA GLY A 256 26.33 -2.50 0.97
C GLY A 256 25.50 -1.27 1.34
N LYS A 257 25.72 -0.13 0.65
CA LYS A 257 24.97 1.11 0.86
C LYS A 257 24.29 1.60 -0.41
N GLN A 258 23.16 2.29 -0.24
CA GLN A 258 22.48 3.04 -1.28
C GLN A 258 22.36 4.50 -0.86
N HIS A 259 22.58 5.40 -1.81
CA HIS A 259 22.38 6.83 -1.63
C HIS A 259 21.10 7.26 -2.36
N TRP A 260 20.17 7.87 -1.64
CA TRP A 260 18.88 8.27 -2.21
C TRP A 260 18.93 9.70 -2.70
N THR A 261 18.88 9.90 -4.01
CA THR A 261 18.77 11.23 -4.62
C THR A 261 17.33 11.51 -5.00
N GLY A 262 16.68 12.45 -4.29
CA GLY A 262 15.28 12.78 -4.53
C GLY A 262 14.28 11.73 -4.03
N TYR A 263 13.01 11.91 -4.37
CA TYR A 263 11.96 10.95 -4.02
C TYR A 263 11.97 9.75 -4.98
N THR A 264 12.89 8.82 -4.75
CA THR A 264 13.11 7.65 -5.61
C THR A 264 12.69 6.33 -4.98
N TYR A 265 12.45 6.33 -3.68
CA TYR A 265 11.97 5.17 -2.94
C TYR A 265 11.17 5.62 -1.70
N PRO A 266 10.01 5.01 -1.40
CA PRO A 266 9.15 5.48 -0.32
C PRO A 266 9.70 5.15 1.07
N GLY A 267 9.43 6.04 2.02
CA GLY A 267 9.77 5.84 3.43
C GLY A 267 11.26 5.86 3.76
N VAL A 268 12.06 6.54 2.92
CA VAL A 268 13.43 6.93 3.26
C VAL A 268 13.37 7.93 4.43
N ILE A 269 14.28 7.77 5.41
CA ILE A 269 14.34 8.64 6.59
C ILE A 269 15.34 9.76 6.33
N PHE A 270 14.85 10.98 6.10
CA PHE A 270 15.71 12.14 5.89
C PHE A 270 16.19 12.69 7.23
N ASN A 271 17.50 12.64 7.45
CA ASN A 271 18.11 13.30 8.58
C ASN A 271 18.39 14.77 8.23
N HIS A 272 17.97 15.66 9.12
CA HIS A 272 18.12 17.10 8.94
C HIS A 272 19.42 17.57 9.57
N SER A 273 20.52 17.41 8.84
CA SER A 273 21.81 17.98 9.23
C SER A 273 21.69 19.49 9.52
N ILE A 274 22.54 20.01 10.39
CA ILE A 274 22.55 21.44 10.76
C ILE A 274 22.57 22.30 9.49
N GLY A 275 21.59 23.20 9.36
CA GLY A 275 21.47 24.11 8.23
C GLY A 275 20.71 23.59 7.00
N SER A 276 20.23 22.34 7.00
CA SER A 276 19.43 21.81 5.88
C SER A 276 17.99 22.31 5.84
N LYS A 277 17.47 22.77 6.99
CA LYS A 277 16.11 23.27 7.15
C LYS A 277 16.04 24.76 6.86
N ASP A 278 15.17 25.14 5.94
CA ASP A 278 14.78 26.51 5.67
C ASP A 278 13.51 26.85 6.44
N TYR A 279 13.68 27.68 7.48
CA TYR A 279 12.59 28.19 8.32
C TYR A 279 12.05 29.55 7.86
N SER A 280 12.53 30.11 6.73
CA SER A 280 12.03 31.38 6.20
C SER A 280 10.53 31.35 5.91
N ILE A 281 9.99 30.15 5.71
CA ILE A 281 8.58 29.93 5.43
C ILE A 281 7.70 29.79 6.67
N ARG A 282 8.28 29.70 7.87
CA ARG A 282 7.55 29.36 9.10
C ARG A 282 6.40 30.34 9.36
N GLU A 283 5.21 29.80 9.56
CA GLU A 283 3.98 30.55 9.88
C GLU A 283 3.61 31.66 8.89
N MET A 284 4.19 31.70 7.69
CA MET A 284 3.95 32.76 6.71
C MET A 284 2.49 32.86 6.26
N PHE A 285 1.76 31.75 6.30
CA PHE A 285 0.35 31.69 5.92
C PHE A 285 -0.38 30.56 6.66
N LYS A 286 -1.70 30.68 6.74
CA LYS A 286 -2.60 29.68 7.31
C LYS A 286 -3.32 28.94 6.20
N VAL A 287 -3.32 27.61 6.26
CA VAL A 287 -4.00 26.75 5.29
C VAL A 287 -5.24 26.14 5.94
N PRO A 288 -6.44 26.35 5.39
CA PRO A 288 -7.65 25.67 5.85
C PRO A 288 -7.50 24.15 5.76
N LEU A 289 -7.98 23.42 6.77
CA LEU A 289 -7.92 21.97 6.79
C LEU A 289 -9.02 21.39 5.90
N ASN A 290 -8.67 20.34 5.15
CA ASN A 290 -9.61 19.56 4.36
C ASN A 290 -9.14 18.10 4.37
N TYR A 291 -9.62 17.36 5.37
CA TYR A 291 -9.24 15.97 5.55
C TYR A 291 -9.94 15.09 4.54
N HIS A 292 -9.17 14.22 3.89
CA HIS A 292 -9.70 13.26 2.95
C HIS A 292 -8.78 12.04 2.89
N ILE A 293 -9.32 10.93 2.39
CA ILE A 293 -8.58 9.70 2.14
C ILE A 293 -8.20 9.70 0.66
N GLY A 294 -6.91 9.91 0.37
CA GLY A 294 -6.41 9.92 -1.02
C GLY A 294 -6.51 8.54 -1.68
N ASN A 295 -6.21 7.49 -0.90
CA ASN A 295 -6.12 6.11 -1.38
C ASN A 295 -7.05 5.16 -0.61
N ILE A 296 -8.17 4.79 -1.24
CA ILE A 296 -9.17 3.88 -0.69
C ILE A 296 -9.78 3.04 -1.81
N GLY A 297 -9.91 1.74 -1.61
CA GLY A 297 -10.42 0.85 -2.64
C GLY A 297 -10.44 -0.62 -2.22
N VAL A 298 -10.95 -1.45 -3.12
CA VAL A 298 -11.00 -2.91 -2.97
C VAL A 298 -9.85 -3.57 -3.72
N ALA A 299 -9.41 -4.74 -3.25
CA ALA A 299 -8.38 -5.48 -3.97
C ALA A 299 -8.94 -5.97 -5.33
N PRO A 300 -8.37 -5.56 -6.47
CA PRO A 300 -8.88 -5.99 -7.77
C PRO A 300 -8.55 -7.45 -8.06
N LYS A 301 -9.37 -8.10 -8.90
CA LYS A 301 -9.17 -9.48 -9.38
C LYS A 301 -8.13 -9.55 -10.50
N TYR A 302 -6.91 -9.10 -10.20
CA TYR A 302 -5.76 -9.34 -11.05
C TYR A 302 -4.95 -10.53 -10.51
N PRO A 303 -4.26 -11.28 -11.38
CA PRO A 303 -3.43 -12.41 -10.95
C PRO A 303 -2.19 -11.97 -10.15
N ILE A 304 -1.95 -10.66 -10.05
CA ILE A 304 -0.66 -10.07 -9.70
C ILE A 304 -0.87 -8.75 -8.93
N PRO A 305 0.11 -8.30 -8.12
CA PRO A 305 -0.01 -7.06 -7.38
C PRO A 305 -0.08 -5.84 -8.30
N ILE A 306 -0.84 -4.85 -7.84
CA ILE A 306 -1.09 -3.60 -8.55
C ILE A 306 -0.54 -2.45 -7.75
N SER A 307 0.17 -1.54 -8.43
CA SER A 307 0.68 -0.32 -7.82
C SER A 307 -0.44 0.47 -7.15
N SER A 308 -0.15 0.99 -5.96
CA SER A 308 -1.05 1.91 -5.25
C SER A 308 -1.07 3.32 -5.85
N ILE A 309 -0.28 3.63 -6.89
CA ILE A 309 -0.18 4.99 -7.45
C ILE A 309 -1.37 5.36 -8.36
N PRO A 310 -1.71 4.59 -9.40
CA PRO A 310 -2.85 4.93 -10.23
C PRO A 310 -4.16 4.54 -9.54
N PRO A 311 -5.22 5.38 -9.62
CA PRO A 311 -6.56 4.92 -9.36
C PRO A 311 -7.01 3.95 -10.45
N GLY A 312 -8.04 3.15 -10.16
CA GLY A 312 -8.67 2.25 -11.12
C GLY A 312 -10.16 2.08 -10.84
N SER A 313 -10.80 1.15 -11.55
CA SER A 313 -12.22 0.82 -11.33
C SER A 313 -12.51 0.31 -9.91
N TYR A 314 -11.48 -0.12 -9.19
CA TYR A 314 -11.53 -0.59 -7.82
C TYR A 314 -11.34 0.53 -6.77
N GLY A 315 -11.30 1.80 -7.20
CA GLY A 315 -10.94 2.95 -6.37
C GLY A 315 -9.44 3.20 -6.41
N GLY A 316 -8.76 3.08 -5.28
CA GLY A 316 -7.32 3.33 -5.15
C GLY A 316 -7.03 4.82 -4.93
N ASN A 317 -5.94 5.29 -5.51
CA ASN A 317 -5.42 6.63 -5.28
C ASN A 317 -6.14 7.71 -6.11
N MET A 318 -7.37 8.01 -5.74
CA MET A 318 -8.22 8.96 -6.45
C MET A 318 -7.87 10.42 -6.15
N ASP A 319 -7.23 10.69 -4.99
CA ASP A 319 -6.80 12.03 -4.56
C ASP A 319 -7.89 13.12 -4.68
N ASN A 320 -9.14 12.75 -4.44
CA ASN A 320 -10.26 13.67 -4.46
C ASN A 320 -10.54 14.15 -3.04
N ARG A 321 -10.32 15.45 -2.80
CA ARG A 321 -10.58 16.14 -1.51
C ARG A 321 -12.01 16.01 -0.97
N ARG A 322 -12.94 15.47 -1.76
CA ARG A 322 -14.33 15.22 -1.36
C ARG A 322 -14.53 13.85 -0.72
N ILE A 323 -13.52 12.98 -0.73
CA ILE A 323 -13.54 11.66 -0.08
C ILE A 323 -13.10 11.85 1.38
N GLY A 324 -13.91 12.59 2.11
CA GLY A 324 -13.69 13.01 3.48
C GLY A 324 -15.01 13.50 4.11
N ASN A 325 -14.94 13.97 5.35
CA ASN A 325 -16.07 14.61 6.04
C ASN A 325 -16.00 16.13 5.88
#